data_AF-A0A355EZW1-F1
#
_entry.id   AF-A0A355EZW1-F1
#
_cell.length_a   1.000
_cell.length_b   1.000
_cell.length_c   1.000
_cell.angle_alpha   90.00
_cell.angle_beta   90.00
_cell.angle_gamma   90.00
#
_symmetry.space_group_name_H-M   'P 1'
#
loop_
_entity.id
_entity.type
_entity.pdbx_description
1 polymer ?
#
loop_
_entity_poly.entity_id
_entity_poly.type
_entity_poly.pdbx_seq_one_letter_code
_entity_poly.pdbx_strand_id
1 'polypeptide(L)'
;DAATGELVAGPFTGHAEEIVGLTFEAGGRTLVSADRKGTLIRWDVDPASWRERACRLARRNLTPEERRTFLPDVASVPACAGR
;
A
#
# COMPACT_ATOMS: atom_id res chain seq x y z
N ASP A 1 0.28 -8.15 -6.98
CA ASP A 1 1.38 -9.09 -6.87
C ASP A 1 1.88 -9.40 -8.26
N ALA A 2 3.18 -9.21 -8.50
CA ALA A 2 3.75 -9.37 -9.83
C ALA A 2 3.86 -10.84 -10.27
N ALA A 3 3.83 -11.79 -9.33
CA ALA A 3 3.93 -13.22 -9.62
C ALA A 3 2.54 -13.86 -9.84
N THR A 4 1.52 -13.43 -9.09
CA THR A 4 0.17 -14.04 -9.15
C THR A 4 -0.84 -13.23 -9.96
N GLY A 5 -0.56 -11.95 -10.23
CA GLY A 5 -1.53 -11.04 -10.84
C GLY A 5 -2.62 -10.57 -9.88
N GLU A 6 -2.56 -10.96 -8.60
CA GLU A 6 -3.50 -10.49 -7.58
C GLU A 6 -3.38 -8.98 -7.38
N LEU A 7 -4.49 -8.26 -7.28
CA LEU A 7 -4.46 -6.84 -6.97
C LEU A 7 -4.11 -6.63 -5.49
N VAL A 8 -2.94 -6.04 -5.21
CA VAL A 8 -2.47 -5.80 -3.82
C VAL A 8 -2.74 -4.36 -3.35
N ALA A 9 -2.63 -3.38 -4.26
CA ALA A 9 -2.85 -1.97 -3.94
C ALA A 9 -3.30 -1.20 -5.19
N GLY A 10 -4.09 -0.14 -5.00
CA GLY A 10 -4.56 0.76 -6.05
C GLY A 10 -6.09 0.92 -6.09
N PRO A 11 -6.63 1.67 -7.06
CA PRO A 11 -5.92 2.31 -8.17
C PRO A 11 -5.05 3.50 -7.71
N PHE A 12 -3.83 3.59 -8.24
CA PHE A 12 -2.96 4.76 -8.02
C PHE A 12 -3.38 5.90 -8.93
N THR A 13 -3.76 7.04 -8.34
CA THR A 13 -4.22 8.24 -9.05
C THR A 13 -3.26 9.39 -8.78
N GLY A 14 -2.97 10.19 -9.80
CA GLY A 14 -2.10 11.37 -9.64
C GLY A 14 -1.47 11.87 -10.93
N HIS A 15 -1.22 10.98 -11.89
CA HIS A 15 -0.80 11.42 -13.22
C HIS A 15 -1.96 12.08 -13.97
N ALA A 16 -1.66 13.21 -14.61
CA ALA A 16 -2.61 13.96 -15.42
C ALA A 16 -2.62 13.51 -16.89
N GLU A 17 -1.67 12.65 -17.28
CA GLU A 17 -1.46 12.18 -18.64
C GLU A 17 -1.19 10.67 -18.66
N GLU A 18 -1.12 10.12 -19.88
CA GLU A 18 -0.74 8.73 -20.12
C GLU A 18 0.58 8.39 -19.44
N ILE A 19 0.58 7.30 -18.67
CA ILE A 19 1.78 6.73 -18.06
C ILE A 19 2.60 6.08 -19.16
N VAL A 20 3.85 6.54 -19.33
CA VAL A 20 4.77 6.07 -20.38
C VAL A 20 5.92 5.22 -19.84
N GLY A 21 6.06 5.12 -18.52
CA GLY A 21 7.12 4.34 -17.90
C GLY A 21 6.81 3.93 -16.47
N LEU A 22 7.28 2.74 -16.09
CA LEU A 22 7.17 2.16 -14.76
C LEU A 22 8.48 1.47 -14.41
N THR A 23 8.98 1.65 -13.19
CA THR A 23 10.12 0.91 -12.67
C THR A 23 10.05 0.76 -11.16
N PHE A 24 10.57 -0.36 -10.65
CA PHE A 24 10.80 -0.52 -9.22
C PHE A 24 12.18 0.02 -8.86
N GLU A 25 12.28 0.70 -7.73
CA GLU A 25 13.59 0.96 -7.13
C GLU A 25 14.24 -0.33 -6.62
N ALA A 26 15.55 -0.28 -6.39
CA ALA A 26 16.30 -1.38 -5.80
C ALA A 26 15.65 -1.83 -4.47
N GLY A 27 15.23 -3.10 -4.42
CA GLY A 27 14.55 -3.69 -3.26
C GLY A 27 13.02 -3.73 -3.36
N GLY A 28 12.40 -3.26 -4.45
CA GLY A 28 11.01 -3.56 -4.80
C GLY A 28 9.91 -2.90 -3.95
N ARG A 29 10.27 -2.17 -2.90
CA ARG A 29 9.34 -1.49 -1.98
C ARG A 29 8.78 -0.17 -2.52
N THR A 30 9.34 0.31 -3.62
CA THR A 30 8.94 1.58 -4.22
C THR A 30 8.77 1.41 -5.71
N LEU A 31 7.62 1.83 -6.22
CA LEU A 31 7.32 1.97 -7.63
C LEU A 31 7.49 3.43 -8.04
N VAL A 32 8.18 3.68 -9.14
CA VAL A 32 8.24 4.99 -9.80
C VAL A 32 7.46 4.90 -11.10
N SER A 33 6.54 5.84 -11.29
CA SER A 33 5.78 6.00 -12.52
C SER A 33 6.08 7.35 -13.18
N ALA A 34 6.09 7.35 -14.52
CA ALA A 34 6.33 8.54 -15.34
C ALA A 34 5.17 8.76 -16.32
N ASP A 35 4.68 9.99 -16.44
CA ASP A 35 3.72 10.35 -17.49
C ASP A 35 4.36 11.05 -18.70
N ARG A 36 3.57 11.21 -19.77
CA ARG A 36 3.99 11.86 -21.02
C ARG A 36 4.45 13.30 -20.86
N LYS A 37 4.05 13.98 -19.78
CA LYS A 37 4.52 15.34 -19.44
C LYS A 37 5.81 15.34 -18.64
N GLY A 38 6.33 14.16 -18.29
CA GLY A 38 7.56 14.01 -17.51
C GLY A 38 7.34 14.10 -16.00
N THR A 39 6.09 14.06 -15.52
CA THR A 39 5.83 13.97 -14.08
C THR A 39 6.29 12.61 -13.60
N LEU A 40 7.06 12.57 -12.52
CA LEU A 40 7.43 11.34 -11.81
C LEU A 40 6.65 11.27 -10.50
N ILE A 41 5.98 10.16 -10.25
CA ILE A 41 5.37 9.88 -8.95
C ILE A 41 6.02 8.63 -8.35
N ARG A 42 6.35 8.74 -7.06
CA ARG A 42 6.94 7.68 -6.27
C ARG A 42 5.88 7.11 -5.33
N TRP A 43 5.64 5.81 -5.43
CA TRP A 43 4.66 5.09 -4.64
C TRP A 43 5.39 4.17 -3.67
N ASP A 44 5.09 4.31 -2.38
CA ASP A 44 5.39 3.26 -1.41
C ASP A 44 4.42 2.10 -1.69
N VAL A 45 4.95 0.93 -2.01
CA VAL A 45 4.17 -0.28 -2.34
C VAL A 45 4.46 -1.42 -1.38
N ASP A 46 5.18 -1.15 -0.28
CA ASP A 46 5.47 -2.13 0.75
C ASP A 46 4.29 -2.26 1.74
N PRO A 47 3.59 -3.41 1.78
CA PRO A 47 2.47 -3.60 2.71
C PRO A 47 2.86 -3.41 4.18
N ALA A 48 4.13 -3.67 4.55
CA ALA A 48 4.60 -3.49 5.92
C ALA A 48 4.63 -2.00 6.31
N SER A 49 5.11 -1.13 5.43
CA SER A 49 5.13 0.32 5.63
C SER A 49 3.72 0.88 5.78
N TRP A 50 2.77 0.38 4.99
CA TRP A 50 1.36 0.80 5.04
C TRP A 50 0.70 0.39 6.35
N ARG A 51 0.96 -0.84 6.82
CA ARG A 51 0.50 -1.32 8.12
C ARG A 51 1.06 -0.45 9.26
N GLU A 52 2.35 -0.16 9.24
CA GLU A 52 2.98 0.69 10.26
C GLU A 52 2.37 2.10 10.27
N ARG A 53 2.18 2.70 9.08
CA ARG A 53 1.54 4.01 8.94
C ARG A 53 0.11 4.01 9.45
N ALA A 54 -0.68 2.99 9.10
CA ALA A 54 -2.05 2.83 9.60
C ALA A 54 -2.08 2.74 11.13
N CYS A 55 -1.20 1.95 11.72
CA CYS A 55 -1.08 1.82 13.17
C CYS A 55 -0.72 3.14 13.86
N ARG A 56 0.21 3.90 13.28
CA ARG A 56 0.61 5.22 13.77
C ARG A 56 -0.54 6.21 13.77
N LEU A 57 -1.40 6.17 12.75
CA LEU A 57 -2.57 7.03 12.62
C LEU A 57 -3.71 6.61 13.56
N ALA A 58 -3.97 5.30 13.67
CA ALA A 58 -5.01 4.76 14.53
C ALA A 58 -4.70 4.95 16.03
N ARG A 59 -3.41 4.94 16.41
CA ARG A 59 -2.91 5.08 17.80
C ARG A 59 -3.43 4.02 18.78
N ARG A 60 -4.04 2.95 18.30
CA ARG A 60 -4.55 1.82 19.09
C ARG A 60 -4.69 0.60 18.18
N ASN A 61 -4.89 -0.56 18.79
CA ASN A 61 -5.30 -1.75 18.06
C ASN A 61 -6.81 -1.68 17.72
N LEU A 62 -7.22 -2.44 16.71
CA LEU A 62 -8.64 -2.56 16.33
C LEU A 62 -9.45 -3.21 17.47
N THR A 63 -10.67 -2.72 17.70
CA THR A 63 -11.64 -3.42 18.55
C THR A 63 -12.10 -4.72 17.87
N PRO A 64 -12.72 -5.66 18.60
CA PRO A 64 -13.30 -6.86 18.00
C PRO A 64 -14.30 -6.54 16.87
N GLU A 65 -15.11 -5.48 17.04
CA GLU A 65 -16.09 -5.06 16.04
C GLU A 65 -15.41 -4.53 14.78
N GLU A 66 -14.48 -3.59 14.93
CA GLU A 66 -13.75 -3.00 13.81
C GLU A 66 -12.98 -4.05 13.02
N ARG A 67 -12.41 -5.04 13.72
CA ARG A 67 -11.74 -6.16 13.07
C ARG A 67 -12.71 -6.97 12.21
N ARG A 68 -13.89 -7.30 12.73
CA ARG A 68 -14.90 -8.02 11.97
C ARG A 68 -15.38 -7.23 10.75
N THR A 69 -15.47 -5.90 10.86
CA THR A 69 -15.89 -5.03 9.76
C THR A 69 -14.81 -4.88 8.70
N PHE A 70 -13.55 -4.63 9.09
CA PHE A 70 -12.48 -4.24 8.17
C PHE A 70 -11.55 -5.37 7.75
N LEU A 71 -11.50 -6.47 8.51
CA LEU A 71 -10.60 -7.61 8.29
C LEU A 71 -11.33 -8.96 8.48
N PRO A 72 -12.45 -9.24 7.77
CA PRO A 72 -13.24 -10.45 7.98
C PRO A 72 -12.48 -11.75 7.61
N ASP A 73 -11.57 -11.68 6.64
CA ASP A 73 -10.88 -12.85 6.07
C ASP A 73 -9.44 -13.02 6.60
N VAL A 74 -9.02 -12.18 7.55
CA VAL A 74 -7.65 -12.19 8.09
C VAL A 74 -7.63 -12.88 9.45
N ALA A 75 -6.69 -13.83 9.62
CA ALA A 75 -6.48 -14.52 10.90
C ALA A 75 -6.27 -13.53 12.06
N SER A 76 -6.73 -13.91 13.26
CA SER A 76 -6.71 -13.05 14.45
C SER A 76 -5.29 -12.86 15.00
N VAL A 77 -4.58 -11.88 14.45
CA VAL A 77 -3.31 -11.36 14.96
C VAL A 77 -3.44 -9.88 15.30
N PRO A 78 -2.69 -9.34 16.28
CA PRO A 78 -2.66 -7.90 16.54
C PRO A 78 -2.38 -7.13 15.24
N ALA A 79 -3.23 -6.15 14.91
CA ALA A 79 -3.05 -5.37 13.68
C ALA A 79 -1.83 -4.44 13.82
N CYS A 80 -1.59 -3.97 15.04
CA CYS A 80 -0.46 -3.15 15.42
C CYS A 80 0.38 -3.88 16.45
N ALA A 81 1.69 -3.99 16.21
CA ALA A 81 2.61 -4.37 17.25
C ALA A 81 2.59 -3.27 18.33
N GLY A 82 2.45 -3.67 19.59
CA GLY A 82 2.61 -2.75 20.72
C GLY A 82 3.97 -2.06 20.64
N ARG A 83 4.05 -0.85 21.20
CA ARG A 83 5.32 -0.15 21.36
C ARG A 83 6.26 -0.94 22.28
#